data_AF-A0A7X5KQ33-F1
#
_entry.id   AF-A0A7X5KQ33-F1
#
_cell.length_a   1.000
_cell.length_b   1.000
_cell.length_c   1.000
_cell.angle_alpha   90.00
_cell.angle_beta   90.00
_cell.angle_gamma   90.00
#
_symmetry.space_group_name_H-M   'P 1'
#
loop_
_entity.id
_entity.type
_entity.pdbx_description
1 polymer ?
#
loop_
_entity_poly.entity_id
_entity_poly.type
_entity_poly.pdbx_seq_one_letter_code
_entity_poly.pdbx_strand_id
1 'polypeptide(L)'
;MKKIISMLLAAAMLVSATVSFAAAPSDYDGQSYDSLGYTSDDPDGMINLAVIANGDINIGNAMYIEGSVYSNGDIYVTEGQGNKIDGLLISGTGDTVFNSDENNNEWTQTRTAEGYIHVNSNGTTEGINYYSSQPEYEGAINDTETSFECDYEPFTVPDIAESLGIAEFNVYGNEYMRNMPITVTEDVRYDKVTMNGTNGPALTIDTANGDVTVVIDEIVQDSANINIKVVGENEAYIYIGKLPQGIPVIVNYNSAVWPMEQDGSAEHTHLYFGSDTTLGASKIAANEVEVNADYLEISGGTYLKLSKPDNALRTSAKEFVINGYATEIYAQVCAPNADSKVIDSGKLYGQLHTNTLTINGAGSIIWKADKAVTKPDTEPEPTPAPVPDGEEIDLNGVGYAYIFGYEPEISYEYDEIAGGHLVAKVRMAPQDAVTREQVAAMIMRLIDQKYDTKNETYPVTENMSQHSGTWYERGLAYLAGKGTFDGIASVETGAVTRGEVAKLVAYGLNLSKTVPTAFTDIENSPYKTYIEMMSAYGYMQGMSDTEFNPDKVMTRAEFCSMFNQVIGRENAKLESADGVQVTPELYSIVDLDGHWAKEVMLRATSAYNSDGYVDVETRLNNIRNDLDKYDSQKWF
;
A
#
# COMPACT_ATOMS: atom_id res chain seq x y z
N MET A 1 27.87 62.68 -8.83
CA MET A 1 27.73 61.23 -9.08
C MET A 1 26.24 60.91 -9.22
N LYS A 2 25.87 60.43 -10.42
CA LYS A 2 24.63 59.78 -10.92
C LYS A 2 23.36 59.81 -10.02
N LYS A 3 22.35 60.68 -10.32
CA LYS A 3 21.07 60.50 -11.09
C LYS A 3 20.01 59.65 -10.33
N ILE A 4 18.90 60.10 -9.73
CA ILE A 4 17.69 60.95 -10.05
C ILE A 4 16.67 60.32 -11.03
N ILE A 5 15.35 60.41 -10.68
CA ILE A 5 14.09 60.45 -11.50
C ILE A 5 13.38 59.09 -11.66
N SER A 6 12.05 58.87 -11.59
CA SER A 6 10.80 59.57 -11.18
C SER A 6 9.64 58.57 -11.32
N MET A 7 8.58 58.76 -10.52
CA MET A 7 7.24 58.16 -10.66
C MET A 7 6.44 58.74 -11.85
N LEU A 8 5.52 57.90 -12.35
CA LEU A 8 4.23 58.12 -13.06
C LEU A 8 4.12 58.51 -14.56
N LEU A 9 3.50 57.55 -15.28
CA LEU A 9 2.48 57.61 -16.35
C LEU A 9 2.80 58.19 -17.74
N ALA A 10 2.90 57.30 -18.73
CA ALA A 10 2.27 57.46 -20.06
C ALA A 10 2.12 56.08 -20.74
N ALA A 11 0.89 55.74 -21.11
CA ALA A 11 0.55 54.59 -21.93
C ALA A 11 1.16 54.72 -23.33
N ALA A 12 1.79 53.64 -23.80
CA ALA A 12 1.92 53.35 -25.23
C ALA A 12 1.71 51.84 -25.39
N MET A 13 0.62 51.50 -26.08
CA MET A 13 0.34 50.14 -26.54
C MET A 13 1.54 49.59 -27.31
N LEU A 14 2.10 48.50 -26.82
CA LEU A 14 2.71 47.49 -27.64
C LEU A 14 2.04 46.18 -27.21
N VAL A 15 1.20 45.67 -28.10
CA VAL A 15 0.73 44.29 -28.05
C VAL A 15 1.99 43.44 -28.15
N SER A 16 2.49 42.96 -27.02
CA SER A 16 3.31 41.75 -26.99
C SER A 16 2.42 40.71 -26.33
N ALA A 17 2.05 39.69 -27.11
CA ALA A 17 1.45 38.48 -26.57
C ALA A 17 2.22 38.10 -25.30
N THR A 18 1.51 38.02 -24.18
CA THR A 18 2.02 37.32 -23.01
C THR A 18 2.22 35.89 -23.47
N VAL A 19 3.47 35.52 -23.75
CA VAL A 19 3.85 34.11 -23.80
C VAL A 19 3.57 33.62 -22.40
N SER A 20 2.50 32.83 -22.23
CA SER A 20 2.27 32.14 -20.98
C SER A 20 3.40 31.11 -20.88
N PHE A 21 4.25 31.25 -19.87
CA PHE A 21 5.21 30.19 -19.54
C PHE A 21 4.39 29.01 -19.01
N ALA A 22 4.77 27.80 -19.42
CA ALA A 22 4.12 26.58 -18.97
C ALA A 22 4.21 26.43 -17.45
N ALA A 23 3.24 25.74 -16.87
CA ALA A 23 3.25 25.36 -15.46
C ALA A 23 4.30 24.26 -15.24
N ALA A 24 4.91 24.21 -14.06
CA ALA A 24 5.90 23.20 -13.72
C ALA A 24 5.23 21.81 -13.69
N PRO A 25 5.87 20.70 -14.09
CA PRO A 25 5.33 19.36 -13.90
C PRO A 25 4.67 18.96 -12.58
N SER A 26 5.14 19.47 -11.44
CA SER A 26 4.41 19.33 -10.16
C SER A 26 3.01 19.97 -10.19
N ASP A 27 2.81 20.97 -11.06
CA ASP A 27 1.51 21.57 -11.31
C ASP A 27 0.61 20.62 -12.08
N TYR A 28 1.12 19.65 -12.86
CA TYR A 28 0.31 18.58 -13.48
C TYR A 28 -0.04 17.45 -12.50
N ASP A 29 0.82 17.19 -11.53
CA ASP A 29 0.58 16.16 -10.51
C ASP A 29 -0.70 16.51 -9.72
N GLY A 30 -1.66 15.60 -9.71
CA GLY A 30 -3.00 15.84 -9.14
C GLY A 30 -3.91 16.76 -9.98
N GLN A 31 -3.62 17.03 -11.26
CA GLN A 31 -4.60 17.63 -12.18
C GLN A 31 -5.51 16.57 -12.77
N SER A 32 -6.79 16.87 -13.03
CA SER A 32 -7.63 15.90 -13.73
C SER A 32 -7.23 15.79 -15.21
N TYR A 33 -7.26 14.58 -15.76
CA TYR A 33 -7.06 14.37 -17.21
C TYR A 33 -8.04 15.21 -18.04
N ASP A 34 -9.30 15.31 -17.57
CA ASP A 34 -10.34 16.14 -18.18
C ASP A 34 -9.96 17.62 -18.27
N SER A 35 -9.25 18.16 -17.27
CA SER A 35 -8.84 19.57 -17.25
C SER A 35 -7.85 19.93 -18.37
N LEU A 36 -7.09 18.93 -18.83
CA LEU A 36 -6.17 19.04 -19.95
C LEU A 36 -6.76 18.51 -21.27
N GLY A 37 -8.04 18.13 -21.27
CA GLY A 37 -8.75 17.66 -22.46
C GLY A 37 -8.50 16.19 -22.82
N TYR A 38 -8.02 15.38 -21.87
CA TYR A 38 -7.82 13.95 -22.06
C TYR A 38 -8.94 13.13 -21.42
N THR A 39 -9.33 12.04 -22.06
CA THR A 39 -10.13 10.98 -21.45
C THR A 39 -9.20 9.89 -20.93
N SER A 40 -9.33 9.56 -19.65
CA SER A 40 -8.51 8.55 -18.98
C SER A 40 -9.36 7.43 -18.40
N ASP A 41 -8.79 6.22 -18.39
CA ASP A 41 -9.34 5.05 -17.69
C ASP A 41 -8.74 4.93 -16.27
N ASP A 42 -7.90 5.90 -15.85
CA ASP A 42 -7.35 6.02 -14.49
C ASP A 42 -8.50 6.12 -13.46
N PRO A 43 -8.56 5.25 -12.44
CA PRO A 43 -9.65 5.19 -11.48
C PRO A 43 -9.97 6.51 -10.75
N ASP A 44 -8.97 7.37 -10.53
CA ASP A 44 -9.17 8.66 -9.88
C ASP A 44 -9.34 9.83 -10.88
N GLY A 45 -9.07 9.60 -12.16
CA GLY A 45 -9.14 10.61 -13.21
C GLY A 45 -8.09 11.72 -13.08
N MET A 46 -6.99 11.48 -12.36
CA MET A 46 -5.94 12.45 -12.06
C MET A 46 -4.59 12.07 -12.67
N ILE A 47 -3.82 13.07 -13.09
CA ILE A 47 -2.46 12.90 -13.58
C ILE A 47 -1.57 12.68 -12.37
N ASN A 48 -0.94 11.52 -12.41
CA ASN A 48 -0.40 10.85 -11.26
C ASN A 48 1.07 10.57 -11.56
N LEU A 49 1.96 11.54 -11.36
CA LEU A 49 3.33 11.44 -11.88
C LEU A 49 4.11 10.39 -11.09
N ALA A 50 4.25 9.18 -11.62
CA ALA A 50 5.04 8.11 -11.01
C ALA A 50 6.55 8.34 -11.17
N VAL A 51 6.95 8.90 -12.31
CA VAL A 51 8.35 9.15 -12.63
C VAL A 51 8.51 10.56 -13.14
N ILE A 52 9.51 11.27 -12.62
CA ILE A 52 9.93 12.59 -13.06
C ILE A 52 11.44 12.52 -13.32
N ALA A 53 11.85 12.68 -14.58
CA ALA A 53 13.25 12.64 -14.99
C ALA A 53 13.73 13.95 -15.63
N ASN A 54 14.94 14.39 -15.29
CA ASN A 54 15.58 15.56 -15.90
C ASN A 54 16.22 15.26 -17.28
N GLY A 55 16.42 13.99 -17.61
CA GLY A 55 16.98 13.51 -18.87
C GLY A 55 16.29 12.24 -19.34
N ASP A 56 16.92 11.53 -20.27
CA ASP A 56 16.28 10.44 -20.99
C ASP A 56 15.79 9.28 -20.09
N ILE A 57 14.66 8.70 -20.50
CA ILE A 57 14.07 7.52 -19.87
C ILE A 57 14.08 6.35 -20.86
N ASN A 58 14.60 5.20 -20.44
CA ASN A 58 14.61 3.96 -21.20
C ASN A 58 13.75 2.89 -20.50
N ILE A 59 12.71 2.44 -21.19
CA ILE A 59 11.67 1.51 -20.72
C ILE A 59 11.74 0.23 -21.57
N GLY A 60 12.00 -0.92 -20.97
CA GLY A 60 12.03 -2.20 -21.69
C GLY A 60 11.73 -3.47 -20.88
N ASN A 61 11.36 -4.54 -21.61
CA ASN A 61 11.19 -5.94 -21.16
C ASN A 61 10.32 -6.21 -19.90
N ALA A 62 9.03 -6.52 -20.09
CA ALA A 62 8.11 -7.10 -19.10
C ALA A 62 7.87 -6.27 -17.82
N MET A 63 7.92 -4.95 -17.94
CA MET A 63 7.88 -4.02 -16.81
C MET A 63 6.48 -3.42 -16.54
N TYR A 64 6.27 -2.85 -15.34
CA TYR A 64 5.02 -2.19 -14.95
C TYR A 64 5.22 -0.79 -14.35
N ILE A 65 4.57 0.23 -14.92
CA ILE A 65 4.45 1.56 -14.31
C ILE A 65 2.96 1.85 -14.07
N GLU A 66 2.56 2.09 -12.83
CA GLU A 66 1.22 2.59 -12.47
C GLU A 66 1.36 4.09 -12.20
N GLY A 67 0.83 4.93 -13.08
CA GLY A 67 1.00 6.38 -13.10
C GLY A 67 1.73 6.93 -14.33
N SER A 68 1.68 8.24 -14.49
CA SER A 68 2.26 9.01 -15.59
C SER A 68 3.78 9.18 -15.46
N VAL A 69 4.48 9.27 -16.58
CA VAL A 69 5.93 9.42 -16.69
C VAL A 69 6.22 10.75 -17.36
N TYR A 70 7.00 11.58 -16.68
CA TYR A 70 7.52 12.84 -17.19
C TYR A 70 9.03 12.76 -17.40
N SER A 71 9.51 13.25 -18.54
CA SER A 71 10.93 13.40 -18.87
C SER A 71 11.17 14.75 -19.52
N ASN A 72 12.22 15.46 -19.10
CA ASN A 72 12.74 16.61 -19.86
C ASN A 72 13.52 16.17 -21.12
N GLY A 73 13.97 14.91 -21.16
CA GLY A 73 14.62 14.29 -22.32
C GLY A 73 13.66 13.44 -23.14
N ASP A 74 14.22 12.53 -23.93
CA ASP A 74 13.45 11.58 -24.71
C ASP A 74 12.93 10.43 -23.84
N ILE A 75 11.79 9.85 -24.21
CA ILE A 75 11.28 8.61 -23.63
C ILE A 75 11.41 7.51 -24.68
N TYR A 76 12.23 6.50 -24.39
CA TYR A 76 12.46 5.33 -25.21
C TYR A 76 11.68 4.14 -24.64
N VAL A 77 10.80 3.56 -25.44
CA VAL A 77 10.07 2.33 -25.08
C VAL A 77 10.43 1.23 -26.06
N THR A 78 11.07 0.16 -25.59
CA THR A 78 11.38 -1.00 -26.44
C THR A 78 10.18 -1.94 -26.52
N GLU A 79 9.97 -2.55 -27.68
CA GLU A 79 9.03 -3.67 -27.81
C GLU A 79 9.52 -4.88 -27.01
N GLY A 80 8.71 -5.33 -26.06
CA GLY A 80 8.95 -6.50 -25.23
C GLY A 80 7.63 -7.11 -24.79
N GLN A 81 7.61 -8.41 -24.44
CA GLN A 81 6.38 -9.04 -23.98
C GLN A 81 5.95 -8.43 -22.63
N GLY A 82 4.81 -7.73 -22.59
CA GLY A 82 4.14 -7.36 -21.34
C GLY A 82 4.60 -6.08 -20.65
N ASN A 83 5.21 -5.12 -21.35
CA ASN A 83 5.39 -3.78 -20.80
C ASN A 83 4.00 -3.14 -20.58
N LYS A 84 3.70 -2.68 -19.37
CA LYS A 84 2.44 -2.04 -19.01
C LYS A 84 2.71 -0.69 -18.35
N ILE A 85 2.08 0.36 -18.85
CA ILE A 85 2.16 1.72 -18.31
C ILE A 85 0.72 2.20 -18.20
N ASP A 86 0.22 2.37 -16.98
CA ASP A 86 -1.13 2.90 -16.73
C ASP A 86 -1.00 4.40 -16.44
N GLY A 87 -0.77 5.21 -17.48
CA GLY A 87 -0.57 6.66 -17.35
C GLY A 87 -0.13 7.34 -18.66
N LEU A 88 0.15 8.65 -18.59
CA LEU A 88 0.68 9.44 -19.72
C LEU A 88 2.19 9.31 -19.83
N LEU A 89 2.69 9.32 -21.06
CA LEU A 89 4.08 9.66 -21.35
C LEU A 89 4.18 11.13 -21.76
N ILE A 90 5.00 11.88 -21.05
CA ILE A 90 5.22 13.31 -21.28
C ILE A 90 6.71 13.53 -21.51
N SER A 91 7.09 13.81 -22.76
CA SER A 91 8.46 14.12 -23.16
C SER A 91 8.62 15.62 -23.41
N GLY A 92 9.68 16.19 -22.84
CA GLY A 92 10.09 17.59 -22.96
C GLY A 92 10.78 17.92 -24.28
N THR A 93 11.16 16.93 -25.09
CA THR A 93 11.70 17.17 -26.44
C THR A 93 10.61 17.12 -27.51
N GLY A 94 9.41 16.66 -27.17
CA GLY A 94 8.33 16.34 -28.10
C GLY A 94 8.49 15.00 -28.82
N ASP A 95 9.64 14.33 -28.67
CA ASP A 95 9.93 13.04 -29.29
C ASP A 95 9.80 11.91 -28.25
N THR A 96 8.85 11.00 -28.47
CA THR A 96 8.81 9.70 -27.80
C THR A 96 9.11 8.62 -28.82
N VAL A 97 10.09 7.77 -28.51
CA VAL A 97 10.72 6.87 -29.47
C VAL A 97 10.33 5.43 -29.14
N PHE A 98 9.47 4.85 -29.97
CA PHE A 98 9.14 3.42 -29.89
C PHE A 98 10.10 2.64 -30.77
N ASN A 99 10.90 1.79 -30.14
CA ASN A 99 11.83 0.93 -30.85
C ASN A 99 11.17 -0.45 -31.08
N SER A 100 10.91 -0.79 -32.34
CA SER A 100 10.49 -2.13 -32.72
C SER A 100 11.73 -3.04 -32.75
N ASP A 101 11.86 -3.94 -31.77
CA ASP A 101 12.98 -4.86 -31.77
C ASP A 101 12.61 -6.14 -32.54
N GLU A 102 13.08 -6.24 -33.78
CA GLU A 102 13.28 -7.54 -34.43
C GLU A 102 14.78 -7.78 -34.64
N ASN A 103 15.52 -7.99 -33.55
CA ASN A 103 16.77 -8.76 -33.51
C ASN A 103 17.74 -8.51 -34.70
N ASN A 104 18.23 -7.29 -34.93
CA ASN A 104 19.55 -7.10 -35.54
C ASN A 104 20.05 -5.66 -35.47
N ASN A 105 21.37 -5.54 -35.43
CA ASN A 105 22.13 -4.36 -35.80
C ASN A 105 21.52 -3.62 -37.01
N GLU A 106 21.53 -2.28 -36.92
CA GLU A 106 21.23 -1.25 -37.94
C GLU A 106 19.84 -0.61 -37.88
N TRP A 107 19.73 0.49 -37.10
CA TRP A 107 19.02 1.74 -37.43
C TRP A 107 17.74 1.65 -38.31
N THR A 108 16.81 0.75 -37.99
CA THR A 108 15.53 0.64 -38.71
C THR A 108 14.42 1.41 -38.01
N GLN A 109 14.29 2.67 -38.44
CA GLN A 109 13.07 3.48 -38.54
C GLN A 109 12.10 3.37 -37.36
N THR A 110 12.45 4.07 -36.29
CA THR A 110 11.61 4.42 -35.15
C THR A 110 10.33 5.11 -35.57
N ARG A 111 9.20 4.70 -34.99
CA ARG A 111 8.00 5.54 -34.98
C ARG A 111 8.23 6.59 -33.92
N THR A 112 8.70 7.76 -34.32
CA THR A 112 8.68 8.94 -33.47
C THR A 112 7.22 9.37 -33.36
N ALA A 113 6.67 9.32 -32.15
CA ALA A 113 5.39 9.95 -31.87
C ALA A 113 5.66 11.39 -31.43
N GLU A 114 5.11 12.35 -32.18
CA GLU A 114 4.99 13.73 -31.73
C GLU A 114 3.77 13.79 -30.78
N GLY A 115 3.98 13.66 -29.47
CA GLY A 115 2.95 13.92 -28.43
C GLY A 115 2.40 12.72 -27.64
N TYR A 116 1.55 13.08 -26.66
CA TYR A 116 0.96 12.29 -25.57
C TYR A 116 0.41 10.93 -25.98
N ILE A 117 0.85 9.91 -25.25
CA ILE A 117 0.38 8.54 -25.43
C ILE A 117 -0.28 8.06 -24.16
N HIS A 118 -1.53 7.63 -24.30
CA HIS A 118 -2.22 6.79 -23.32
C HIS A 118 -2.00 5.33 -23.74
N VAL A 119 -1.30 4.57 -22.90
CA VAL A 119 -1.09 3.13 -23.10
C VAL A 119 -2.23 2.39 -22.42
N ASN A 120 -2.87 1.46 -23.12
CA ASN A 120 -4.00 0.68 -22.60
C ASN A 120 -3.53 -0.45 -21.66
N SER A 121 -4.48 -1.00 -20.91
CA SER A 121 -4.30 -2.09 -19.93
C SER A 121 -3.80 -3.43 -20.49
N ASN A 122 -3.63 -3.57 -21.81
CA ASN A 122 -3.45 -4.87 -22.48
C ASN A 122 -1.98 -5.22 -22.79
N GLY A 123 -1.00 -4.40 -22.38
CA GLY A 123 0.41 -4.79 -22.36
C GLY A 123 1.07 -5.04 -23.72
N THR A 124 0.50 -4.49 -24.80
CA THR A 124 1.07 -4.51 -26.16
C THR A 124 1.00 -3.11 -26.79
N THR A 125 1.86 -2.85 -27.78
CA THR A 125 1.76 -1.63 -28.61
C THR A 125 0.51 -1.62 -29.51
N GLU A 126 -0.27 -2.72 -29.55
CA GLU A 126 -1.59 -2.78 -30.20
C GLU A 126 -2.62 -2.01 -29.37
N GLY A 127 -3.08 -0.89 -29.92
CA GLY A 127 -4.08 -0.04 -29.28
C GLY A 127 -3.49 1.12 -28.46
N ILE A 128 -2.23 1.50 -28.72
CA ILE A 128 -1.76 2.86 -28.42
C ILE A 128 -2.69 3.85 -29.14
N ASN A 129 -3.49 4.59 -28.36
CA ASN A 129 -4.28 5.69 -28.89
C ASN A 129 -3.34 6.89 -29.03
N TYR A 130 -2.88 7.12 -30.27
CA TYR A 130 -2.13 8.31 -30.62
C TYR A 130 -3.08 9.50 -30.65
N TYR A 131 -2.99 10.39 -29.65
CA TYR A 131 -3.65 11.69 -29.73
C TYR A 131 -2.85 12.58 -30.68
N SER A 132 -3.06 12.39 -31.98
CA SER A 132 -2.38 13.11 -33.08
C SER A 132 -2.71 14.60 -33.19
N SER A 133 -3.62 15.11 -32.37
CA SER A 133 -3.88 16.55 -32.25
C SER A 133 -3.27 17.03 -30.94
N GLN A 134 -2.11 17.68 -31.03
CA GLN A 134 -1.61 18.57 -29.99
C GLN A 134 -2.80 19.43 -29.51
N PRO A 135 -3.20 19.37 -28.23
CA PRO A 135 -4.25 20.26 -27.74
C PRO A 135 -3.85 21.71 -28.06
N GLU A 136 -4.77 22.51 -28.58
CA GLU A 136 -4.61 23.97 -28.63
C GLU A 136 -4.68 24.51 -27.20
N TYR A 137 -3.70 24.18 -26.36
CA TYR A 137 -3.47 24.83 -25.08
C TYR A 137 -2.43 25.93 -25.33
N GLU A 138 -2.72 27.18 -24.97
CA GLU A 138 -1.80 28.32 -25.10
C GLU A 138 -0.59 28.28 -24.12
N GLY A 139 -0.34 27.12 -23.49
CA GLY A 139 0.89 26.77 -22.79
C GLY A 139 1.29 25.37 -23.23
N ALA A 140 2.43 25.23 -23.92
CA ALA A 140 2.95 23.92 -24.24
C ALA A 140 3.34 23.22 -22.91
N ILE A 141 2.81 22.03 -22.65
CA ILE A 141 3.33 21.14 -21.59
C ILE A 141 4.80 20.70 -21.88
N ASN A 142 5.27 21.02 -23.08
CA ASN A 142 6.62 20.80 -23.59
C ASN A 142 7.51 22.03 -23.27
N ASP A 143 8.13 22.07 -22.08
CA ASP A 143 9.11 23.10 -21.73
C ASP A 143 10.45 22.44 -21.32
N THR A 144 11.40 22.42 -22.27
CA THR A 144 12.78 21.95 -22.07
C THR A 144 13.58 22.78 -21.06
N GLU A 145 13.09 23.97 -20.70
CA GLU A 145 13.79 24.92 -19.81
C GLU A 145 13.28 24.84 -18.36
N THR A 146 12.21 24.09 -18.09
CA THR A 146 11.77 23.77 -16.71
C THR A 146 12.56 22.60 -16.14
N SER A 147 13.58 22.88 -15.32
CA SER A 147 14.24 21.86 -14.48
C SER A 147 13.44 21.59 -13.22
N PHE A 148 13.25 20.31 -12.88
CA PHE A 148 12.63 19.88 -11.62
C PHE A 148 13.73 19.63 -10.60
N GLU A 149 13.68 20.38 -9.51
CA GLU A 149 14.40 20.01 -8.30
C GLU A 149 13.37 19.44 -7.32
N CYS A 150 13.44 18.13 -7.09
CA CYS A 150 13.16 17.68 -5.74
C CYS A 150 14.31 18.25 -4.90
N ASP A 151 14.00 19.19 -4.01
CA ASP A 151 15.02 19.87 -3.24
C ASP A 151 15.79 18.82 -2.41
N TYR A 152 17.06 18.64 -2.78
CA TYR A 152 18.00 17.83 -2.03
C TYR A 152 19.08 18.75 -1.46
N GLU A 153 19.08 18.89 -0.14
CA GLU A 153 20.16 19.53 0.60
C GLU A 153 20.96 18.45 1.33
N PRO A 154 22.25 18.26 1.03
CA PRO A 154 23.06 17.27 1.74
C PRO A 154 23.09 17.55 3.25
N PHE A 155 22.75 16.55 4.05
CA PHE A 155 22.92 16.62 5.49
C PHE A 155 24.38 16.93 5.92
N THR A 156 24.52 17.62 7.04
CA THR A 156 25.79 17.79 7.75
C THR A 156 25.83 16.89 8.97
N VAL A 157 26.93 16.17 9.17
CA VAL A 157 27.13 15.38 10.39
C VAL A 157 27.32 16.34 11.58
N PRO A 158 26.53 16.22 12.66
CA PRO A 158 26.65 17.10 13.81
C PRO A 158 27.92 16.81 14.62
N ASP A 159 28.51 17.87 15.18
CA ASP A 159 29.62 17.75 16.13
C ASP A 159 29.09 17.36 17.52
N ILE A 160 29.37 16.13 17.94
CA ILE A 160 29.01 15.61 19.27
C ILE A 160 30.21 15.71 20.22
N ALA A 161 29.99 16.28 21.40
CA ALA A 161 31.06 16.53 22.38
C ALA A 161 31.65 15.23 22.98
N GLU A 162 30.83 14.18 23.09
CA GLU A 162 31.23 12.87 23.59
C GLU A 162 31.51 11.92 22.42
N SER A 163 32.80 11.68 22.13
CA SER A 163 33.26 10.63 21.22
C SER A 163 33.79 9.43 22.01
N LEU A 164 33.11 8.31 21.83
CA LEU A 164 33.43 7.00 22.37
C LEU A 164 34.16 6.20 21.28
N GLY A 165 35.49 6.15 21.32
CA GLY A 165 36.34 5.59 20.26
C GLY A 165 35.85 4.29 19.57
N ILE A 166 36.32 3.13 20.02
CA ILE A 166 35.92 1.83 19.43
C ILE A 166 34.90 1.16 20.35
N ALA A 167 33.80 0.68 19.80
CA ALA A 167 32.77 -0.05 20.53
C ALA A 167 32.34 -1.35 19.85
N GLU A 168 31.87 -2.31 20.65
CA GLU A 168 31.31 -3.58 20.18
C GLU A 168 29.89 -3.74 20.70
N PHE A 169 28.94 -3.82 19.77
CA PHE A 169 27.51 -3.93 20.06
C PHE A 169 27.08 -5.34 19.69
N ASN A 170 26.96 -6.22 20.67
CA ASN A 170 26.83 -7.65 20.43
C ASN A 170 25.60 -8.21 21.15
N VAL A 171 24.72 -8.92 20.43
CA VAL A 171 23.60 -9.68 21.00
C VAL A 171 23.64 -11.11 20.46
N TYR A 172 24.14 -12.03 21.30
CA TYR A 172 24.29 -13.45 20.98
C TYR A 172 23.19 -14.30 21.64
N GLY A 173 22.65 -15.27 20.90
CA GLY A 173 21.52 -16.10 21.30
C GLY A 173 21.84 -17.32 22.17
N ASN A 174 23.03 -17.44 22.77
CA ASN A 174 23.35 -18.59 23.64
C ASN A 174 23.14 -18.24 25.13
N GLU A 175 22.63 -19.20 25.91
CA GLU A 175 22.31 -19.03 27.35
C GLU A 175 23.50 -18.63 28.23
N TYR A 176 24.74 -18.76 27.73
CA TYR A 176 25.96 -18.52 28.50
C TYR A 176 26.60 -17.14 28.23
N MET A 177 26.24 -16.45 27.15
CA MET A 177 26.73 -15.13 26.77
C MET A 177 25.60 -14.23 26.28
N ARG A 178 24.56 -14.02 27.11
CA ARG A 178 23.63 -12.90 26.89
C ARG A 178 24.36 -11.59 27.12
N ASN A 179 24.88 -10.99 26.06
CA ASN A 179 25.21 -9.57 26.09
C ASN A 179 23.89 -8.79 25.94
N MET A 180 23.72 -7.76 26.76
CA MET A 180 22.56 -6.88 26.71
C MET A 180 22.70 -5.90 25.54
N PRO A 181 21.58 -5.54 24.88
CA PRO A 181 21.58 -4.46 23.90
C PRO A 181 22.18 -3.19 24.53
N ILE A 182 23.01 -2.47 23.78
CA ILE A 182 23.49 -1.16 24.23
C ILE A 182 22.35 -0.19 24.09
N THR A 183 22.03 0.52 25.18
CA THR A 183 20.99 1.56 25.17
C THR A 183 21.67 2.92 25.26
N VAL A 184 21.34 3.80 24.33
CA VAL A 184 21.80 5.20 24.28
C VAL A 184 20.60 6.10 24.56
N THR A 185 20.76 7.05 25.48
CA THR A 185 19.71 8.00 25.91
C THR A 185 20.11 9.46 25.73
N GLU A 186 21.30 9.71 25.17
CA GLU A 186 21.88 11.04 24.98
C GLU A 186 22.78 11.05 23.73
N ASP A 187 23.07 12.24 23.23
CA ASP A 187 23.90 12.44 22.06
C ASP A 187 25.28 11.77 22.20
N VAL A 188 25.64 10.92 21.24
CA VAL A 188 26.89 10.15 21.29
C VAL A 188 27.52 9.98 19.91
N ARG A 189 28.85 9.93 19.87
CA ARG A 189 29.62 9.58 18.66
C ARG A 189 30.51 8.36 18.90
N TYR A 190 30.59 7.48 17.91
CA TYR A 190 31.51 6.34 17.87
C TYR A 190 32.43 6.43 16.66
N ASP A 191 33.74 6.23 16.86
CA ASP A 191 34.71 6.24 15.74
C ASP A 191 34.60 4.95 14.91
N LYS A 192 34.44 3.80 15.58
CA LYS A 192 34.24 2.49 14.95
C LYS A 192 33.33 1.59 15.77
N VAL A 193 32.39 0.93 15.10
CA VAL A 193 31.47 -0.02 15.73
C VAL A 193 31.54 -1.38 15.03
N THR A 194 31.70 -2.44 15.82
CA THR A 194 31.33 -3.80 15.39
C THR A 194 29.93 -4.08 15.89
N MET A 195 28.97 -4.36 15.00
CA MET A 195 27.57 -4.57 15.37
C MET A 195 27.09 -5.97 15.00
N ASN A 196 26.72 -6.78 16.00
CA ASN A 196 26.27 -8.16 15.84
C ASN A 196 24.86 -8.34 16.43
N GLY A 197 23.83 -8.02 15.63
CA GLY A 197 22.42 -7.96 16.04
C GLY A 197 21.56 -9.15 15.59
N THR A 198 22.15 -10.32 15.34
CA THR A 198 21.45 -11.49 14.80
C THR A 198 20.28 -11.98 15.67
N ASN A 199 20.35 -11.80 16.99
CA ASN A 199 19.34 -12.29 17.93
C ASN A 199 18.53 -11.16 18.59
N GLY A 200 18.57 -9.95 18.04
CA GLY A 200 17.89 -8.77 18.56
C GLY A 200 18.66 -7.48 18.33
N PRO A 201 18.07 -6.31 18.65
CA PRO A 201 18.71 -5.02 18.45
C PRO A 201 20.02 -4.95 19.20
N ALA A 202 21.13 -4.72 18.49
CA ALA A 202 22.44 -4.54 19.09
C ALA A 202 22.58 -3.14 19.71
N LEU A 203 21.89 -2.17 19.10
CA LEU A 203 21.76 -0.80 19.59
C LEU A 203 20.27 -0.48 19.79
N THR A 204 19.93 0.01 20.97
CA THR A 204 18.64 0.64 21.28
C THR A 204 18.88 2.13 21.54
N ILE A 205 18.13 2.99 20.88
CA ILE A 205 18.15 4.44 21.09
C ILE A 205 16.84 4.78 21.79
N ASP A 206 16.93 5.24 23.03
CA ASP A 206 15.78 5.58 23.86
C ASP A 206 15.64 7.09 23.98
N THR A 207 14.64 7.62 23.30
CA THR A 207 14.33 9.04 23.21
C THR A 207 13.31 9.48 24.26
N ALA A 208 13.03 8.69 25.30
CA ALA A 208 12.02 9.03 26.31
C ALA A 208 12.27 10.37 27.03
N ASN A 209 13.51 10.84 27.08
CA ASN A 209 13.91 12.07 27.78
C ASN A 209 14.24 13.25 26.85
N GLY A 210 14.11 13.08 25.53
CA GLY A 210 14.41 14.10 24.52
C GLY A 210 14.97 13.48 23.25
N ASP A 211 15.24 14.34 22.26
CA ASP A 211 15.89 13.93 21.02
C ASP A 211 17.27 13.34 21.29
N VAL A 212 17.67 12.33 20.51
CA VAL A 212 18.97 11.65 20.64
C VAL A 212 19.65 11.56 19.29
N THR A 213 20.88 12.05 19.23
CA THR A 213 21.74 11.97 18.05
C THR A 213 22.82 10.92 18.23
N VAL A 214 22.86 9.93 17.34
CA VAL A 214 23.91 8.91 17.32
C VAL A 214 24.73 9.05 16.05
N VAL A 215 26.03 9.32 16.19
CA VAL A 215 26.98 9.35 15.08
C VAL A 215 27.88 8.13 15.13
N ILE A 216 27.96 7.36 14.06
CA ILE A 216 28.86 6.21 13.91
C ILE A 216 29.72 6.45 12.66
N ASP A 217 31.00 6.77 12.84
CA ASP A 217 31.88 7.11 11.71
C ASP A 217 32.13 5.90 10.79
N GLU A 218 32.25 4.68 11.34
CA GLU A 218 32.42 3.45 10.56
C GLU A 218 31.81 2.24 11.28
N ILE A 219 30.96 1.49 10.57
CA ILE A 219 30.62 0.11 10.95
C ILE A 219 31.59 -0.83 10.23
N VAL A 220 32.23 -1.73 10.96
CA VAL A 220 33.30 -2.58 10.40
C VAL A 220 32.75 -3.85 9.74
N GLN A 221 33.52 -4.42 8.80
CA GLN A 221 33.14 -5.61 8.01
C GLN A 221 32.93 -6.89 8.85
N ASP A 222 33.49 -6.95 10.08
CA ASP A 222 33.32 -8.08 11.01
C ASP A 222 31.95 -8.08 11.72
N SER A 223 31.08 -7.12 11.39
CA SER A 223 29.70 -7.03 11.89
C SER A 223 28.81 -8.15 11.32
N ALA A 224 27.67 -8.39 11.96
CA ALA A 224 26.66 -9.34 11.51
C ALA A 224 25.26 -8.83 11.85
N ASN A 225 24.49 -8.46 10.83
CA ASN A 225 23.17 -7.83 10.97
C ASN A 225 23.23 -6.55 11.82
N ILE A 226 23.37 -5.41 11.16
CA ILE A 226 23.37 -4.09 11.78
C ILE A 226 21.94 -3.84 12.28
N ASN A 227 21.69 -4.05 13.57
CA ASN A 227 20.33 -4.04 14.14
C ASN A 227 20.15 -2.92 15.16
N ILE A 228 19.33 -1.94 14.79
CA ILE A 228 19.06 -0.73 15.56
C ILE A 228 17.57 -0.63 15.86
N LYS A 229 17.23 -0.31 17.11
CA LYS A 229 15.86 -0.08 17.55
C LYS A 229 15.74 1.30 18.18
N VAL A 230 14.76 2.08 17.77
CA VAL A 230 14.41 3.37 18.40
C VAL A 230 13.16 3.17 19.24
N VAL A 231 13.16 3.70 20.47
CA VAL A 231 11.99 3.71 21.37
C VAL A 231 11.81 5.11 21.97
N GLY A 232 10.58 5.45 22.32
CA GLY A 232 10.23 6.78 22.81
C GLY A 232 9.49 7.61 21.76
N GLU A 233 9.09 8.81 22.18
CA GLU A 233 8.20 9.72 21.43
C GLU A 233 8.94 10.98 20.92
N ASN A 234 10.26 11.06 21.11
CA ASN A 234 11.11 12.15 20.60
C ASN A 234 12.03 11.62 19.48
N GLU A 235 12.71 12.52 18.78
CA GLU A 235 13.41 12.19 17.53
C GLU A 235 14.77 11.51 17.75
N ALA A 236 15.06 10.49 16.95
CA ALA A 236 16.37 9.84 16.87
C ALA A 236 17.03 10.13 15.52
N TYR A 237 18.18 10.80 15.56
CA TYR A 237 18.99 11.10 14.36
C TYR A 237 20.20 10.17 14.33
N ILE A 238 20.29 9.32 13.31
CA ILE A 238 21.29 8.25 13.24
C ILE A 238 22.17 8.49 12.01
N TYR A 239 23.42 8.90 12.24
CA TYR A 239 24.41 9.15 11.19
C TYR A 239 25.38 7.97 11.11
N ILE A 240 25.45 7.31 9.95
CA ILE A 240 26.40 6.23 9.67
C ILE A 240 27.33 6.70 8.55
N GLY A 241 28.57 7.00 8.91
CA GLY A 241 29.58 7.52 7.98
C GLY A 241 30.03 6.50 6.94
N LYS A 242 30.27 5.25 7.36
CA LYS A 242 30.66 4.16 6.46
C LYS A 242 29.97 2.85 6.81
N LEU A 243 29.32 2.26 5.81
CA LEU A 243 28.62 0.98 5.90
C LEU A 243 29.44 -0.15 5.21
N PRO A 244 29.59 -1.33 5.84
CA PRO A 244 30.22 -2.47 5.20
C PRO A 244 29.31 -3.10 4.15
N GLN A 245 29.91 -3.66 3.10
CA GLN A 245 29.18 -4.27 2.00
C GLN A 245 28.68 -5.67 2.37
N GLY A 246 27.47 -6.01 1.90
CA GLY A 246 26.88 -7.34 2.08
C GLY A 246 26.38 -7.65 3.50
N ILE A 247 26.27 -6.66 4.37
CA ILE A 247 25.75 -6.82 5.73
C ILE A 247 24.37 -6.17 5.80
N PRO A 248 23.30 -6.93 6.14
CA PRO A 248 21.96 -6.38 6.25
C PRO A 248 21.86 -5.29 7.31
N VAL A 249 21.13 -4.23 6.99
CA VAL A 249 20.72 -3.17 7.93
C VAL A 249 19.28 -3.43 8.34
N ILE A 250 19.06 -3.52 9.64
CA ILE A 250 17.77 -3.78 10.29
C ILE A 250 17.50 -2.61 11.22
N VAL A 251 16.47 -1.81 10.91
CA VAL A 251 16.10 -0.65 11.74
C VAL A 251 14.62 -0.73 12.08
N ASN A 252 14.31 -0.72 13.38
CA ASN A 252 12.97 -0.85 13.94
C ASN A 252 12.22 -2.13 13.52
N TYR A 253 12.93 -3.16 13.06
CA TYR A 253 12.34 -4.44 12.69
C TYR A 253 12.74 -5.54 13.66
N ASN A 254 11.76 -6.33 14.11
CA ASN A 254 12.02 -7.56 14.85
C ASN A 254 11.92 -8.78 13.93
N SER A 255 13.02 -9.51 13.80
CA SER A 255 13.10 -10.74 13.00
C SER A 255 12.49 -11.97 13.69
N ALA A 256 12.11 -11.87 14.96
CA ALA A 256 11.59 -12.99 15.76
C ALA A 256 10.06 -13.13 15.75
N VAL A 257 9.34 -12.19 15.13
CA VAL A 257 7.88 -12.19 15.00
C VAL A 257 7.55 -12.08 13.52
N TRP A 258 6.65 -12.92 13.03
CA TRP A 258 6.17 -12.88 11.65
C TRP A 258 4.66 -12.58 11.64
N PRO A 259 4.14 -11.65 10.81
CA PRO A 259 4.90 -10.78 9.91
C PRO A 259 5.92 -9.94 10.67
N MET A 260 7.00 -9.52 10.00
CA MET A 260 8.07 -8.76 10.64
C MET A 260 7.49 -7.47 11.22
N GLU A 261 7.16 -7.46 12.52
CA GLU A 261 6.53 -6.32 13.17
C GLU A 261 7.57 -5.22 13.43
N GLN A 262 7.13 -3.97 13.27
CA GLN A 262 7.93 -2.81 13.62
C GLN A 262 7.92 -2.66 15.14
N ASP A 263 9.00 -3.09 15.77
CA ASP A 263 9.14 -3.11 17.23
C ASP A 263 9.67 -1.78 17.79
N GLY A 264 10.08 -0.85 16.92
CA GLY A 264 10.60 0.47 17.26
C GLY A 264 9.88 1.59 16.51
N SER A 265 10.11 2.83 16.93
CA SER A 265 9.38 3.98 16.40
C SER A 265 9.89 4.41 15.03
N ALA A 266 9.22 3.97 13.97
CA ALA A 266 9.50 4.44 12.62
C ALA A 266 9.27 5.96 12.49
N GLU A 267 8.20 6.50 13.09
CA GLU A 267 7.82 7.92 12.99
C GLU A 267 8.87 8.89 13.54
N HIS A 268 9.72 8.44 14.47
CA HIS A 268 10.74 9.26 15.11
C HIS A 268 12.18 8.87 14.73
N THR A 269 12.37 8.10 13.65
CA THR A 269 13.70 7.61 13.25
C THR A 269 14.17 8.28 11.96
N HIS A 270 15.31 8.96 12.01
CA HIS A 270 15.96 9.56 10.84
C HIS A 270 17.31 8.90 10.60
N LEU A 271 17.51 8.34 9.40
CA LEU A 271 18.73 7.60 9.04
C LEU A 271 19.51 8.34 7.98
N TYR A 272 20.79 8.59 8.25
CA TYR A 272 21.70 9.32 7.38
C TYR A 272 22.92 8.47 7.05
N PHE A 273 23.19 8.23 5.77
CA PHE A 273 24.36 7.47 5.31
C PHE A 273 25.35 8.39 4.58
N GLY A 274 26.61 8.44 5.05
CA GLY A 274 27.63 9.37 4.55
C GLY A 274 28.60 8.80 3.51
N SER A 275 28.34 7.61 2.98
CA SER A 275 29.19 6.95 1.97
C SER A 275 28.37 6.11 1.01
N ASP A 276 29.01 5.64 -0.06
CA ASP A 276 28.42 4.65 -0.98
C ASP A 276 27.80 3.50 -0.20
N THR A 277 26.54 3.22 -0.52
CA THR A 277 25.68 2.39 0.32
C THR A 277 25.00 1.33 -0.53
N THR A 278 25.08 0.08 -0.06
CA THR A 278 24.33 -1.05 -0.62
C THR A 278 23.48 -1.64 0.49
N LEU A 279 22.17 -1.44 0.42
CA LEU A 279 21.18 -2.03 1.31
C LEU A 279 20.72 -3.35 0.72
N GLY A 280 21.53 -4.39 0.95
CA GLY A 280 21.24 -5.77 0.55
C GLY A 280 20.48 -6.52 1.65
N ALA A 281 19.36 -7.19 1.33
CA ALA A 281 18.56 -7.99 2.26
C ALA A 281 18.19 -7.26 3.57
N SER A 282 18.06 -5.93 3.50
CA SER A 282 17.87 -5.03 4.64
C SER A 282 16.39 -4.86 4.97
N LYS A 283 16.07 -4.47 6.21
CA LYS A 283 14.70 -4.21 6.69
C LYS A 283 14.70 -2.88 7.44
N ILE A 284 14.12 -1.84 6.85
CA ILE A 284 14.26 -0.47 7.36
C ILE A 284 12.90 0.21 7.49
N ALA A 285 12.55 0.59 8.72
CA ALA A 285 11.36 1.34 9.05
C ALA A 285 11.78 2.64 9.73
N ALA A 286 11.57 3.75 9.05
CA ALA A 286 12.06 5.05 9.46
C ALA A 286 11.11 6.16 9.01
N ASN A 287 11.30 7.36 9.55
CA ASN A 287 10.60 8.54 9.10
C ASN A 287 11.27 9.04 7.84
N GLU A 288 12.59 9.13 7.85
CA GLU A 288 13.40 9.60 6.73
C GLU A 288 14.64 8.73 6.55
N VAL A 289 15.07 8.59 5.30
CA VAL A 289 16.37 8.03 4.94
C VAL A 289 17.04 8.99 3.96
N GLU A 290 18.26 9.40 4.28
CA GLU A 290 19.07 10.25 3.41
C GLU A 290 20.46 9.63 3.17
N VAL A 291 20.93 9.70 1.93
CA VAL A 291 22.22 9.11 1.51
C VAL A 291 23.06 10.16 0.79
N ASN A 292 24.15 10.59 1.43
CA ASN A 292 25.13 11.52 0.88
C ASN A 292 26.30 10.73 0.30
N ALA A 293 26.12 10.20 -0.92
CA ALA A 293 27.07 9.32 -1.59
C ALA A 293 27.08 9.52 -3.11
N ASP A 294 28.00 8.85 -3.80
CA ASP A 294 28.00 8.76 -5.27
C ASP A 294 27.18 7.55 -5.76
N TYR A 295 27.00 6.52 -4.93
CA TYR A 295 26.27 5.29 -5.27
C TYR A 295 25.30 4.86 -4.18
N LEU A 296 24.07 4.50 -4.58
CA LEU A 296 23.09 3.85 -3.72
C LEU A 296 22.46 2.66 -4.43
N GLU A 297 22.57 1.47 -3.85
CA GLU A 297 21.83 0.29 -4.29
C GLU A 297 20.93 -0.24 -3.18
N ILE A 298 19.69 -0.57 -3.55
CA ILE A 298 18.73 -1.27 -2.71
C ILE A 298 18.42 -2.60 -3.39
N SER A 299 18.81 -3.71 -2.75
CA SER A 299 18.74 -5.02 -3.40
C SER A 299 18.56 -6.22 -2.47
N GLY A 300 18.46 -7.43 -3.05
CA GLY A 300 18.52 -8.69 -2.31
C GLY A 300 17.33 -8.96 -1.38
N GLY A 301 16.12 -8.52 -1.74
CA GLY A 301 14.93 -8.73 -0.89
C GLY A 301 14.77 -7.68 0.22
N THR A 302 15.37 -6.50 0.02
CA THR A 302 15.26 -5.38 0.97
C THR A 302 13.83 -4.89 1.06
N TYR A 303 13.36 -4.63 2.28
CA TYR A 303 12.08 -3.97 2.55
C TYR A 303 12.36 -2.64 3.24
N LEU A 304 12.15 -1.53 2.55
CA LEU A 304 12.30 -0.18 3.08
C LEU A 304 10.92 0.48 3.10
N LYS A 305 10.45 0.89 4.27
CA LYS A 305 9.17 1.58 4.42
C LYS A 305 9.33 2.84 5.25
N LEU A 306 8.96 3.97 4.66
CA LEU A 306 8.89 5.22 5.40
C LEU A 306 7.55 5.34 6.13
N SER A 307 7.56 6.02 7.28
CA SER A 307 6.43 6.08 8.21
C SER A 307 5.19 6.74 7.61
N LYS A 308 5.38 7.69 6.69
CA LYS A 308 4.31 8.40 5.99
C LYS A 308 4.52 8.35 4.47
N PRO A 309 3.43 8.34 3.66
CA PRO A 309 3.53 8.33 2.20
C PRO A 309 4.28 9.51 1.59
N ASP A 310 4.28 10.67 2.25
CA ASP A 310 4.93 11.89 1.78
C ASP A 310 6.40 11.98 2.21
N ASN A 311 6.87 11.05 3.05
CA ASN A 311 8.25 11.02 3.45
C ASN A 311 9.12 10.50 2.29
N ALA A 312 10.34 11.01 2.21
CA ALA A 312 11.23 10.74 1.10
C ALA A 312 12.49 9.98 1.52
N LEU A 313 12.92 9.07 0.63
CA LEU A 313 14.29 8.62 0.51
C LEU A 313 15.02 9.65 -0.35
N ARG A 314 15.98 10.35 0.25
CA ARG A 314 16.75 11.43 -0.40
C ARG A 314 18.18 10.97 -0.68
N THR A 315 18.74 11.28 -1.85
CA THR A 315 20.12 10.89 -2.16
C THR A 315 20.82 11.84 -3.10
N SER A 316 22.12 12.07 -2.86
CA SER A 316 23.03 12.75 -3.80
C SER A 316 23.61 11.82 -4.87
N ALA A 317 23.27 10.54 -4.85
CA ALA A 317 23.90 9.53 -5.69
C ALA A 317 23.88 9.90 -7.17
N LYS A 318 24.99 9.61 -7.86
CA LYS A 318 25.10 9.66 -9.32
C LYS A 318 24.51 8.41 -9.96
N GLU A 319 24.44 7.31 -9.23
CA GLU A 319 23.81 6.07 -9.67
C GLU A 319 22.95 5.53 -8.52
N PHE A 320 21.66 5.33 -8.80
CA PHE A 320 20.68 4.77 -7.88
C PHE A 320 20.08 3.49 -8.47
N VAL A 321 20.21 2.36 -7.77
CA VAL A 321 19.80 1.06 -8.30
C VAL A 321 18.78 0.40 -7.37
N ILE A 322 17.64 -0.01 -7.92
CA ILE A 322 16.67 -0.90 -7.30
C ILE A 322 16.75 -2.23 -8.03
N ASN A 323 17.13 -3.30 -7.31
CA ASN A 323 17.43 -4.59 -7.92
C ASN A 323 16.93 -5.79 -7.09
N GLY A 324 16.63 -6.90 -7.76
CA GLY A 324 16.46 -8.22 -7.15
C GLY A 324 15.04 -8.57 -6.72
N TYR A 325 14.85 -9.88 -6.49
CA TYR A 325 13.57 -10.49 -6.09
C TYR A 325 13.13 -10.05 -4.69
N ALA A 326 11.85 -9.71 -4.54
CA ALA A 326 11.21 -9.24 -3.30
C ALA A 326 11.80 -7.95 -2.71
N THR A 327 12.56 -7.17 -3.48
CA THR A 327 12.99 -5.82 -3.07
C THR A 327 11.81 -4.86 -3.23
N GLU A 328 11.41 -4.22 -2.13
CA GLU A 328 10.29 -3.28 -2.09
C GLU A 328 10.64 -2.02 -1.31
N ILE A 329 10.36 -0.88 -1.93
CA ILE A 329 10.57 0.45 -1.36
C ILE A 329 9.22 1.15 -1.29
N TYR A 330 8.82 1.63 -0.12
CA TYR A 330 7.60 2.38 0.14
C TYR A 330 8.01 3.79 0.57
N ALA A 331 8.28 4.65 -0.40
CA ALA A 331 8.81 5.99 -0.19
C ALA A 331 8.63 6.84 -1.45
N GLN A 332 8.52 8.15 -1.28
CA GLN A 332 8.92 9.07 -2.34
C GLN A 332 10.43 8.99 -2.49
N VAL A 333 10.97 8.99 -3.71
CA VAL A 333 12.41 8.96 -3.94
C VAL A 333 12.85 10.24 -4.62
N CYS A 334 13.74 10.98 -3.97
CA CYS A 334 14.40 12.15 -4.52
C CYS A 334 15.87 11.84 -4.78
N ALA A 335 16.21 11.60 -6.05
CA ALA A 335 17.54 11.28 -6.54
C ALA A 335 17.90 12.15 -7.77
N PRO A 336 17.87 13.49 -7.67
CA PRO A 336 17.78 14.39 -8.82
C PRO A 336 19.00 14.34 -9.75
N ASN A 337 20.13 13.83 -9.25
CA ASN A 337 21.39 13.70 -9.99
C ASN A 337 21.68 12.27 -10.45
N ALA A 338 20.80 11.30 -10.15
CA ALA A 338 21.08 9.89 -10.34
C ALA A 338 20.72 9.40 -11.74
N ASP A 339 21.61 8.63 -12.33
CA ASP A 339 21.25 7.69 -13.38
C ASP A 339 20.59 6.47 -12.72
N SER A 340 19.27 6.51 -12.60
CA SER A 340 18.50 5.51 -11.85
C SER A 340 18.26 4.25 -12.68
N LYS A 341 18.28 3.09 -12.00
CA LYS A 341 18.01 1.79 -12.59
C LYS A 341 16.99 1.03 -11.76
N VAL A 342 15.89 0.61 -12.38
CA VAL A 342 14.92 -0.33 -11.78
C VAL A 342 14.99 -1.62 -12.57
N ILE A 343 15.65 -2.62 -12.02
CA ILE A 343 16.01 -3.84 -12.76
C ILE A 343 15.55 -5.12 -12.06
N ASP A 344 15.52 -6.21 -12.82
CA ASP A 344 15.05 -7.53 -12.42
C ASP A 344 13.58 -7.52 -11.95
N SER A 345 13.30 -7.54 -10.65
CA SER A 345 11.93 -7.53 -10.11
C SER A 345 11.77 -6.58 -8.92
N GLY A 346 12.66 -5.59 -8.83
CA GLY A 346 12.59 -4.55 -7.82
C GLY A 346 11.34 -3.68 -7.98
N LYS A 347 10.69 -3.35 -6.86
CA LYS A 347 9.46 -2.55 -6.85
C LYS A 347 9.64 -1.29 -6.03
N LEU A 348 9.24 -0.16 -6.62
CA LEU A 348 9.05 1.11 -5.93
C LEU A 348 7.55 1.39 -5.82
N TYR A 349 7.07 1.65 -4.61
CA TYR A 349 5.76 2.20 -4.31
C TYR A 349 5.92 3.65 -3.85
N GLY A 350 5.67 4.57 -4.78
CA GLY A 350 5.91 6.00 -4.62
C GLY A 350 6.41 6.65 -5.90
N GLN A 351 6.66 7.95 -5.86
CA GLN A 351 7.19 8.74 -6.95
C GLN A 351 8.71 8.62 -7.01
N LEU A 352 9.27 8.58 -8.23
CA LEU A 352 10.71 8.64 -8.47
C LEU A 352 11.08 9.95 -9.17
N HIS A 353 11.89 10.77 -8.50
CA HIS A 353 12.55 11.94 -9.09
C HIS A 353 14.01 11.59 -9.37
N THR A 354 14.45 11.70 -10.62
CA THR A 354 15.76 11.21 -11.06
C THR A 354 16.39 12.07 -12.16
N ASN A 355 17.69 11.89 -12.43
CA ASN A 355 18.29 12.47 -13.64
C ASN A 355 17.88 11.67 -14.88
N THR A 356 18.33 10.42 -15.00
CA THR A 356 17.87 9.49 -16.04
C THR A 356 17.22 8.26 -15.41
N LEU A 357 16.43 7.51 -16.18
CA LEU A 357 15.88 6.23 -15.75
C LEU A 357 16.15 5.15 -16.79
N THR A 358 16.64 4.00 -16.35
CA THR A 358 16.55 2.74 -17.09
C THR A 358 15.72 1.75 -16.29
N ILE A 359 14.60 1.29 -16.82
CA ILE A 359 13.78 0.25 -16.22
C ILE A 359 13.73 -0.96 -17.16
N ASN A 360 14.18 -2.11 -16.66
CA ASN A 360 14.40 -3.31 -17.47
C ASN A 360 14.22 -4.59 -16.67
N GLY A 361 13.47 -5.55 -17.21
CA GLY A 361 13.03 -6.74 -16.47
C GLY A 361 11.67 -6.48 -15.81
N ALA A 362 11.16 -7.46 -15.07
CA ALA A 362 9.90 -7.40 -14.32
C ALA A 362 9.87 -6.38 -13.15
N GLY A 363 10.64 -5.30 -13.23
CA GLY A 363 10.63 -4.20 -12.28
C GLY A 363 9.35 -3.38 -12.34
N SER A 364 9.04 -2.67 -11.26
CA SER A 364 7.82 -1.86 -11.19
C SER A 364 8.00 -0.54 -10.46
N ILE A 365 7.32 0.51 -10.95
CA ILE A 365 7.14 1.78 -10.25
C ILE A 365 5.64 2.03 -10.14
N ILE A 366 5.13 2.05 -8.92
CA ILE A 366 3.71 2.11 -8.64
C ILE A 366 3.42 3.38 -7.83
N TRP A 367 2.78 4.34 -8.46
CA TRP A 367 2.37 5.57 -7.81
C TRP A 367 0.89 5.50 -7.45
N LYS A 368 0.56 5.94 -6.24
CA LYS A 368 -0.82 6.10 -5.76
C LYS A 368 -0.88 7.37 -4.91
N ALA A 369 -1.53 8.42 -5.39
CA ALA A 369 -1.95 9.52 -4.54
C ALA A 369 -2.97 8.98 -3.55
N ASP A 370 -2.71 9.22 -2.27
CA ASP A 370 -3.55 8.86 -1.13
C ASP A 370 -3.67 7.37 -0.72
N LYS A 371 -2.88 7.06 0.33
CA LYS A 371 -3.25 6.23 1.50
C LYS A 371 -3.88 4.86 1.26
N ALA A 372 -3.16 3.96 0.61
CA ALA A 372 -3.13 2.53 0.97
C ALA A 372 -2.08 1.81 0.10
N VAL A 373 -0.83 1.76 0.57
CA VAL A 373 0.13 0.84 -0.05
C VAL A 373 0.01 -0.52 0.63
N THR A 374 -0.73 -1.42 -0.02
CA THR A 374 -0.58 -2.88 0.15
C THR A 374 -0.06 -3.44 -1.16
N LYS A 375 1.04 -4.20 -1.09
CA LYS A 375 1.68 -4.91 -2.19
C LYS A 375 0.67 -5.78 -3.00
N PRO A 376 0.78 -5.84 -4.34
CA PRO A 376 0.23 -6.93 -5.12
C PRO A 376 1.16 -8.15 -5.01
N ASP A 377 0.73 -9.17 -4.28
CA ASP A 377 1.36 -10.50 -4.34
C ASP A 377 0.71 -11.33 -5.44
N THR A 378 1.37 -11.35 -6.60
CA THR A 378 1.36 -12.51 -7.48
C THR A 378 2.60 -13.35 -7.14
N GLU A 379 2.42 -14.42 -6.35
CA GLU A 379 3.30 -15.58 -6.38
C GLU A 379 2.44 -16.79 -6.81
N PRO A 380 2.87 -17.59 -7.80
CA PRO A 380 2.11 -18.75 -8.24
C PRO A 380 2.43 -19.95 -7.35
N GLU A 381 1.41 -20.67 -6.86
CA GLU A 381 1.37 -22.13 -6.59
C GLU A 381 0.01 -22.51 -5.98
N PRO A 382 -0.45 -23.77 -6.03
CA PRO A 382 -0.53 -24.74 -7.12
C PRO A 382 -1.98 -24.79 -7.68
N THR A 383 -2.27 -25.66 -8.66
CA THR A 383 -3.65 -26.01 -9.07
C THR A 383 -4.57 -26.16 -7.84
N PRO A 384 -5.80 -25.59 -7.86
CA PRO A 384 -6.66 -25.51 -6.69
C PRO A 384 -6.89 -26.90 -6.09
N ALA A 385 -6.52 -27.07 -4.82
CA ALA A 385 -6.92 -28.24 -4.07
C ALA A 385 -8.46 -28.22 -3.95
N PRO A 386 -9.15 -29.36 -4.15
CA PRO A 386 -10.59 -29.44 -3.93
C PRO A 386 -10.90 -29.09 -2.47
N VAL A 387 -12.02 -28.39 -2.25
CA VAL A 387 -12.57 -28.12 -0.92
C VAL A 387 -12.73 -29.48 -0.19
N PRO A 388 -12.27 -29.63 1.07
CA PRO A 388 -12.30 -30.92 1.76
C PRO A 388 -13.73 -31.45 1.93
N ASP A 389 -13.90 -32.78 1.82
CA ASP A 389 -15.19 -33.48 1.96
C ASP A 389 -15.93 -33.11 3.26
N GLY A 390 -17.18 -32.66 3.16
CA GLY A 390 -18.07 -32.32 4.28
C GLY A 390 -19.47 -31.92 3.83
N GLU A 391 -20.41 -31.69 4.76
CA GLU A 391 -21.72 -31.09 4.44
C GLU A 391 -21.60 -29.58 4.18
N GLU A 392 -22.34 -29.07 3.20
CA GLU A 392 -22.46 -27.63 2.92
C GLU A 392 -23.09 -26.90 4.12
N ILE A 393 -22.60 -25.69 4.39
CA ILE A 393 -23.08 -24.86 5.50
C ILE A 393 -24.06 -23.82 4.94
N ASP A 394 -25.30 -23.87 5.42
CA ASP A 394 -26.38 -22.97 5.05
C ASP A 394 -26.58 -21.89 6.11
N LEU A 395 -26.29 -20.65 5.74
CA LEU A 395 -26.45 -19.47 6.59
C LEU A 395 -27.74 -18.69 6.29
N ASN A 396 -28.64 -19.22 5.45
CA ASN A 396 -29.92 -18.58 5.20
C ASN A 396 -30.74 -18.43 6.49
N GLY A 397 -31.39 -17.28 6.66
CA GLY A 397 -32.27 -17.02 7.79
C GLY A 397 -31.55 -16.83 9.12
N VAL A 398 -30.25 -16.54 9.10
CA VAL A 398 -29.54 -16.04 10.29
C VAL A 398 -30.15 -14.70 10.70
N GLY A 399 -30.69 -14.64 11.92
CA GLY A 399 -31.47 -13.50 12.42
C GLY A 399 -30.66 -12.23 12.67
N TYR A 400 -29.34 -12.31 12.84
CA TYR A 400 -28.46 -11.18 13.12
C TYR A 400 -27.25 -11.23 12.17
N ALA A 401 -26.96 -10.14 11.48
CA ALA A 401 -25.77 -10.06 10.64
C ALA A 401 -24.93 -8.94 11.20
N TYR A 402 -23.76 -9.29 11.75
CA TYR A 402 -22.89 -8.33 12.40
C TYR A 402 -21.83 -7.87 11.40
N ILE A 403 -22.21 -6.93 10.54
CA ILE A 403 -21.25 -5.98 9.98
C ILE A 403 -21.35 -4.72 10.83
N PHE A 404 -20.47 -4.61 11.82
CA PHE A 404 -20.31 -3.36 12.56
C PHE A 404 -19.33 -2.46 11.82
N GLY A 405 -19.61 -1.16 11.87
CA GLY A 405 -18.64 -0.14 11.53
C GLY A 405 -17.39 -0.22 12.42
N TYR A 406 -16.50 0.75 12.25
CA TYR A 406 -15.42 0.98 13.20
C TYR A 406 -15.98 1.29 14.61
N GLU A 407 -15.09 1.31 15.59
CA GLU A 407 -15.48 1.65 16.95
C GLU A 407 -16.19 3.02 16.97
N PRO A 408 -17.39 3.11 17.59
CA PRO A 408 -18.14 4.35 17.57
C PRO A 408 -17.39 5.44 18.34
N GLU A 409 -17.29 6.63 17.74
CA GLU A 409 -16.80 7.81 18.44
C GLU A 409 -17.88 8.30 19.41
N ILE A 410 -17.58 8.37 20.71
CA ILE A 410 -18.51 8.83 21.73
C ILE A 410 -18.17 10.27 22.11
N SER A 411 -19.13 11.18 21.97
CA SER A 411 -18.97 12.59 22.33
C SER A 411 -20.10 13.07 23.24
N TYR A 412 -19.88 14.14 24.00
CA TYR A 412 -20.89 14.76 24.86
C TYR A 412 -21.44 16.01 24.17
N GLU A 413 -22.73 16.01 23.86
CA GLU A 413 -23.43 17.12 23.23
C GLU A 413 -24.39 17.79 24.22
N TYR A 414 -24.49 19.12 24.17
CA TYR A 414 -25.38 19.89 25.04
C TYR A 414 -26.50 20.52 24.23
N ASP A 415 -27.73 20.11 24.51
CA ASP A 415 -28.95 20.69 23.95
C ASP A 415 -29.58 21.65 24.98
N GLU A 416 -29.95 22.87 24.56
CA GLU A 416 -30.51 23.91 25.45
C GLU A 416 -31.85 23.51 26.10
N ILE A 417 -32.55 22.53 25.53
CA ILE A 417 -33.86 22.03 25.97
C ILE A 417 -33.73 20.68 26.69
N ALA A 418 -32.92 19.76 26.17
CA ALA A 418 -32.76 18.39 26.70
C ALA A 418 -31.59 18.23 27.70
N GLY A 419 -30.71 19.22 27.83
CA GLY A 419 -29.48 19.13 28.61
C GLY A 419 -28.39 18.34 27.89
N GLY A 420 -27.29 18.05 28.60
CA GLY A 420 -26.15 17.35 28.01
C GLY A 420 -26.29 15.83 28.02
N HIS A 421 -26.03 15.21 26.87
CA HIS A 421 -26.19 13.78 26.60
C HIS A 421 -25.03 13.23 25.76
N LEU A 422 -24.82 11.92 25.81
CA LEU A 422 -23.79 11.26 25.00
C LEU A 422 -24.35 10.93 23.61
N VAL A 423 -23.55 11.18 22.59
CA VAL A 423 -23.84 10.88 21.18
C VAL A 423 -22.76 9.96 20.65
N ALA A 424 -23.18 8.84 20.06
CA ALA A 424 -22.31 7.92 19.36
C ALA A 424 -22.32 8.24 17.86
N LYS A 425 -21.16 8.23 17.21
CA LYS A 425 -21.03 8.33 15.76
C LYS A 425 -20.43 7.03 15.24
N VAL A 426 -21.24 6.26 14.52
CA VAL A 426 -20.84 5.00 13.90
C VAL A 426 -20.37 5.28 12.47
N ARG A 427 -19.16 4.81 12.13
CA ARG A 427 -18.64 4.86 10.77
C ARG A 427 -18.64 3.48 10.15
N MET A 428 -19.46 3.26 9.13
CA MET A 428 -19.51 2.00 8.39
C MET A 428 -18.37 1.86 7.39
N ALA A 429 -17.76 2.97 6.99
CA ALA A 429 -16.64 3.11 6.07
C ALA A 429 -16.84 2.30 4.79
N PRO A 430 -17.83 2.68 3.95
CA PRO A 430 -18.25 1.86 2.82
C PRO A 430 -17.14 1.58 1.78
N GLN A 431 -16.18 2.50 1.65
CA GLN A 431 -15.10 2.44 0.64
C GLN A 431 -13.81 1.80 1.16
N ASP A 432 -13.66 1.66 2.48
CA ASP A 432 -12.47 1.02 3.05
C ASP A 432 -12.42 -0.45 2.64
N ALA A 433 -11.21 -0.97 2.52
CA ALA A 433 -10.98 -2.38 2.25
C ALA A 433 -11.51 -3.25 3.40
N VAL A 434 -12.19 -4.35 3.07
CA VAL A 434 -12.43 -5.42 4.05
C VAL A 434 -11.14 -6.22 4.23
N THR A 435 -10.87 -6.66 5.45
CA THR A 435 -9.64 -7.41 5.78
C THR A 435 -9.89 -8.89 6.02
N ARG A 436 -8.85 -9.73 5.86
CA ARG A 436 -8.94 -11.19 6.00
C ARG A 436 -9.49 -11.62 7.35
N GLU A 437 -9.00 -11.00 8.41
CA GLU A 437 -9.43 -11.25 9.79
C GLU A 437 -10.87 -10.79 10.03
N GLN A 438 -11.32 -9.71 9.39
CA GLN A 438 -12.72 -9.29 9.44
C GLN A 438 -13.62 -10.31 8.77
N VAL A 439 -13.26 -10.79 7.57
CA VAL A 439 -14.03 -11.82 6.85
C VAL A 439 -14.09 -13.11 7.66
N ALA A 440 -12.96 -13.59 8.18
CA ALA A 440 -12.88 -14.82 8.96
C ALA A 440 -13.73 -14.77 10.23
N ALA A 441 -13.63 -13.67 10.98
CA ALA A 441 -14.43 -13.48 12.19
C ALA A 441 -15.93 -13.35 11.88
N MET A 442 -16.31 -12.69 10.78
CA MET A 442 -17.71 -12.56 10.37
C MET A 442 -18.32 -13.90 9.96
N ILE A 443 -17.60 -14.72 9.19
CA ILE A 443 -18.04 -16.09 8.85
C ILE A 443 -18.26 -16.91 10.13
N MET A 444 -17.29 -16.89 11.04
CA MET A 444 -17.38 -17.63 12.30
C MET A 444 -18.58 -17.19 13.16
N ARG A 445 -18.83 -15.87 13.26
CA ARG A 445 -19.98 -15.34 14.01
C ARG A 445 -21.32 -15.80 13.43
N LEU A 446 -21.47 -15.86 12.11
CA LEU A 446 -22.69 -16.38 11.50
C LEU A 446 -22.89 -17.87 11.80
N ILE A 447 -21.80 -18.64 11.76
CA ILE A 447 -21.83 -20.07 12.08
C ILE A 447 -22.21 -20.27 13.55
N ASP A 448 -21.62 -19.50 14.47
CA ASP A 448 -21.99 -19.54 15.89
C ASP A 448 -23.48 -19.30 16.09
N GLN A 449 -24.01 -18.30 15.38
CA GLN A 449 -25.41 -17.97 15.52
C GLN A 449 -26.33 -19.07 14.98
N LYS A 450 -25.98 -19.64 13.83
CA LYS A 450 -26.83 -20.63 13.14
C LYS A 450 -26.77 -21.99 13.82
N TYR A 451 -25.59 -22.39 14.28
CA TYR A 451 -25.29 -23.76 14.72
C TYR A 451 -24.90 -23.86 16.21
N ASP A 452 -24.92 -22.74 16.95
CA ASP A 452 -24.56 -22.66 18.38
C ASP A 452 -23.14 -23.17 18.71
N THR A 453 -22.19 -22.91 17.81
CA THR A 453 -20.81 -23.42 17.93
C THR A 453 -19.94 -22.59 18.88
N LYS A 454 -20.46 -21.59 19.58
CA LYS A 454 -19.71 -20.62 20.42
C LYS A 454 -18.74 -21.22 21.48
N ASN A 455 -18.95 -22.48 21.86
CA ASN A 455 -18.10 -23.21 22.82
C ASN A 455 -17.13 -24.19 22.12
N GLU A 456 -17.18 -24.28 20.80
CA GLU A 456 -16.26 -25.09 20.00
C GLU A 456 -14.92 -24.37 19.85
N THR A 457 -13.86 -25.14 20.01
CA THR A 457 -12.47 -24.71 19.81
C THR A 457 -11.95 -25.30 18.50
N TYR A 458 -11.38 -24.46 17.64
CA TYR A 458 -10.70 -24.91 16.43
C TYR A 458 -9.19 -24.91 16.66
N PRO A 459 -8.46 -25.95 16.21
CA PRO A 459 -7.01 -26.00 16.37
C PRO A 459 -6.32 -24.84 15.66
N VAL A 460 -5.47 -24.12 16.38
CA VAL A 460 -4.56 -23.13 15.79
C VAL A 460 -3.42 -23.88 15.11
N THR A 461 -3.31 -23.74 13.80
CA THR A 461 -2.22 -24.32 13.01
C THR A 461 -0.97 -23.45 13.11
N GLU A 462 0.21 -24.02 12.84
CA GLU A 462 1.50 -23.32 12.98
C GLU A 462 1.55 -22.04 12.15
N ASN A 463 1.04 -22.07 10.92
CA ASN A 463 0.97 -20.95 9.98
C ASN A 463 0.06 -19.79 10.42
N MET A 464 -0.62 -19.89 11.55
CA MET A 464 -1.45 -18.81 12.10
C MET A 464 -1.25 -18.60 13.60
N SER A 465 -0.21 -19.23 14.18
CA SER A 465 0.11 -19.15 15.61
C SER A 465 0.43 -17.72 16.09
N GLN A 466 0.92 -16.86 15.19
CA GLN A 466 1.15 -15.43 15.42
C GLN A 466 -0.12 -14.66 15.78
N HIS A 467 -1.30 -15.17 15.40
CA HIS A 467 -2.58 -14.53 15.69
C HIS A 467 -3.17 -14.96 17.04
N SER A 468 -2.38 -15.64 17.87
CA SER A 468 -2.94 -16.22 19.08
C SER A 468 -3.38 -15.15 20.08
N GLY A 469 -4.57 -15.33 20.65
CA GLY A 469 -5.17 -14.37 21.58
C GLY A 469 -5.75 -13.13 20.89
N THR A 470 -5.89 -13.10 19.57
CA THR A 470 -6.59 -12.01 18.88
C THR A 470 -8.10 -12.26 18.83
N TRP A 471 -8.90 -11.21 18.64
CA TRP A 471 -10.37 -11.31 18.57
C TRP A 471 -10.88 -12.12 17.35
N TYR A 472 -10.00 -12.41 16.39
CA TYR A 472 -10.29 -13.12 15.15
C TYR A 472 -9.61 -14.51 15.07
N GLU A 473 -8.80 -14.90 16.06
CA GLU A 473 -8.06 -16.18 16.09
C GLU A 473 -8.98 -17.35 15.74
N ARG A 474 -10.14 -17.43 16.41
CA ARG A 474 -11.11 -18.50 16.21
C ARG A 474 -11.65 -18.60 14.78
N GLY A 475 -11.88 -17.46 14.13
CA GLY A 475 -12.36 -17.44 12.75
C GLY A 475 -11.29 -17.89 11.75
N LEU A 476 -10.04 -17.48 11.97
CA LEU A 476 -8.93 -17.98 11.17
C LEU A 476 -8.70 -19.48 11.42
N ALA A 477 -8.80 -19.96 12.66
CA ALA A 477 -8.60 -21.37 13.01
C ALA A 477 -9.70 -22.25 12.41
N TYR A 478 -10.94 -21.75 12.38
CA TYR A 478 -12.03 -22.39 11.67
C TYR A 478 -11.72 -22.55 10.17
N LEU A 479 -11.30 -21.47 9.49
CA LEU A 479 -10.96 -21.51 8.07
C LEU A 479 -9.72 -22.36 7.78
N ALA A 480 -8.72 -22.36 8.67
CA ALA A 480 -7.56 -23.22 8.60
C ALA A 480 -7.95 -24.70 8.68
N GLY A 481 -8.83 -25.05 9.62
CA GLY A 481 -9.38 -26.41 9.74
C GLY A 481 -10.20 -26.86 8.52
N LYS A 482 -10.67 -25.92 7.70
CA LYS A 482 -11.30 -26.17 6.40
C LYS A 482 -10.30 -26.26 5.24
N GLY A 483 -8.99 -26.14 5.48
CA GLY A 483 -7.96 -26.20 4.45
C GLY A 483 -7.82 -24.91 3.63
N THR A 484 -8.45 -23.81 4.04
CA THR A 484 -8.41 -22.52 3.31
C THR A 484 -6.99 -22.00 3.14
N PHE A 485 -6.14 -22.29 4.14
CA PHE A 485 -4.76 -21.83 4.24
C PHE A 485 -3.74 -22.94 4.05
N ASP A 486 -4.14 -24.08 3.45
CA ASP A 486 -3.22 -25.16 3.14
C ASP A 486 -2.16 -24.70 2.14
N GLY A 487 -0.90 -25.07 2.40
CA GLY A 487 0.24 -24.63 1.59
C GLY A 487 0.67 -23.18 1.82
N ILE A 488 -0.03 -22.42 2.69
CA ILE A 488 0.36 -21.07 3.07
C ILE A 488 1.29 -21.13 4.29
N ALA A 489 2.50 -20.59 4.15
CA ALA A 489 3.52 -20.60 5.20
C ALA A 489 3.13 -19.76 6.43
N SER A 490 2.48 -18.61 6.19
CA SER A 490 1.92 -17.73 7.22
C SER A 490 0.65 -17.07 6.71
N VAL A 491 -0.42 -17.16 7.49
CA VAL A 491 -1.68 -16.44 7.23
C VAL A 491 -1.51 -15.00 7.65
N GLU A 492 -1.54 -14.06 6.71
CA GLU A 492 -1.44 -12.62 7.02
C GLU A 492 -2.80 -12.00 7.37
N THR A 493 -2.82 -10.84 8.01
CA THR A 493 -4.02 -9.99 8.14
C THR A 493 -4.02 -8.88 7.08
N GLY A 494 -5.09 -8.10 6.97
CA GLY A 494 -5.15 -6.94 6.08
C GLY A 494 -6.05 -7.14 4.86
N ALA A 495 -6.03 -6.16 3.95
CA ALA A 495 -6.96 -6.06 2.83
C ALA A 495 -6.97 -7.32 1.95
N VAL A 496 -8.17 -7.76 1.54
CA VAL A 496 -8.35 -8.93 0.68
C VAL A 496 -9.03 -8.59 -0.64
N THR A 497 -8.65 -9.31 -1.69
CA THR A 497 -9.25 -9.13 -3.02
C THR A 497 -10.60 -9.83 -3.12
N ARG A 498 -11.40 -9.48 -4.13
CA ARG A 498 -12.68 -10.15 -4.41
C ARG A 498 -12.51 -11.65 -4.65
N GLY A 499 -11.45 -12.06 -5.34
CA GLY A 499 -11.12 -13.46 -5.57
C GLY A 499 -10.76 -14.19 -4.28
N GLU A 500 -10.01 -13.55 -3.40
CA GLU A 500 -9.68 -14.13 -2.10
C GLU A 500 -10.92 -14.25 -1.21
N VAL A 501 -11.81 -13.24 -1.17
CA VAL A 501 -13.08 -13.35 -0.44
C VAL A 501 -13.93 -14.51 -0.98
N ALA A 502 -13.96 -14.72 -2.30
CA ALA A 502 -14.64 -15.87 -2.89
C ALA A 502 -14.06 -17.19 -2.36
N LYS A 503 -12.72 -17.31 -2.25
CA LYS A 503 -12.06 -18.48 -1.66
C LYS A 503 -12.43 -18.65 -0.18
N LEU A 504 -12.29 -17.61 0.64
CA LEU A 504 -12.57 -17.66 2.08
C LEU A 504 -14.01 -18.11 2.36
N VAL A 505 -14.98 -17.58 1.60
CA VAL A 505 -16.40 -17.95 1.76
C VAL A 505 -16.67 -19.36 1.21
N ALA A 506 -16.11 -19.73 0.05
CA ALA A 506 -16.30 -21.06 -0.52
C ALA A 506 -15.82 -22.17 0.42
N TYR A 507 -14.62 -22.03 1.00
CA TYR A 507 -14.12 -22.96 2.02
C TYR A 507 -14.88 -22.86 3.33
N GLY A 508 -15.12 -21.63 3.80
CA GLY A 508 -15.80 -21.40 5.06
C GLY A 508 -17.21 -21.98 5.10
N LEU A 509 -17.89 -22.05 3.96
CA LEU A 509 -19.23 -22.64 3.84
C LEU A 509 -19.24 -24.02 3.19
N ASN A 510 -18.07 -24.54 2.84
CA ASN A 510 -17.89 -25.84 2.20
C ASN A 510 -18.72 -25.99 0.90
N LEU A 511 -18.72 -24.95 0.06
CA LEU A 511 -19.48 -24.91 -1.20
C LEU A 511 -18.93 -25.93 -2.19
N SER A 512 -19.83 -26.64 -2.89
CA SER A 512 -19.43 -27.70 -3.83
C SER A 512 -19.90 -27.49 -5.26
N LYS A 513 -20.98 -26.74 -5.47
CA LYS A 513 -21.54 -26.48 -6.80
C LYS A 513 -20.71 -25.44 -7.54
N THR A 514 -20.34 -25.73 -8.79
CA THR A 514 -19.76 -24.76 -9.74
C THR A 514 -20.67 -24.57 -10.93
N VAL A 515 -20.56 -23.41 -11.58
CA VAL A 515 -21.14 -23.16 -12.91
C VAL A 515 -20.09 -22.42 -13.75
N PRO A 516 -19.86 -22.81 -15.01
CA PRO A 516 -19.04 -22.00 -15.90
C PRO A 516 -19.60 -20.59 -15.98
N THR A 517 -18.72 -19.59 -15.89
CA THR A 517 -19.10 -18.19 -15.99
C THR A 517 -18.66 -17.63 -17.35
N ALA A 518 -19.17 -16.44 -17.71
CA ALA A 518 -18.73 -15.71 -18.88
C ALA A 518 -17.53 -14.78 -18.59
N PHE A 519 -16.98 -14.83 -17.38
CA PHE A 519 -15.91 -13.95 -16.94
C PHE A 519 -14.59 -14.32 -17.64
N THR A 520 -14.04 -13.39 -18.43
CA THR A 520 -12.82 -13.65 -19.20
C THR A 520 -11.55 -13.40 -18.40
N ASP A 521 -11.63 -12.53 -17.40
CA ASP A 521 -10.54 -12.12 -16.52
C ASP A 521 -10.19 -13.14 -15.43
N ILE A 522 -10.97 -14.22 -15.31
CA ILE A 522 -10.69 -15.30 -14.36
C ILE A 522 -10.02 -16.52 -14.99
N GLU A 523 -9.82 -16.56 -16.31
CA GLU A 523 -9.36 -17.79 -17.01
C GLU A 523 -8.04 -18.34 -16.45
N ASN A 524 -7.11 -17.43 -16.12
CA ASN A 524 -5.82 -17.74 -15.51
C ASN A 524 -5.76 -17.36 -14.03
N SER A 525 -6.88 -16.96 -13.43
CA SER A 525 -6.93 -16.57 -12.02
C SER A 525 -6.89 -17.82 -11.13
N PRO A 526 -6.08 -17.83 -10.06
CA PRO A 526 -6.10 -18.93 -9.07
C PRO A 526 -7.46 -19.04 -8.36
N TYR A 527 -8.30 -17.99 -8.44
CA TYR A 527 -9.61 -17.93 -7.81
C TYR A 527 -10.76 -18.44 -8.69
N LYS A 528 -10.49 -18.84 -9.94
CA LYS A 528 -11.52 -19.21 -10.94
C LYS A 528 -12.59 -20.12 -10.37
N THR A 529 -12.19 -21.26 -9.81
CA THR A 529 -13.13 -22.26 -9.29
C THR A 529 -13.98 -21.72 -8.14
N TYR A 530 -13.40 -20.94 -7.22
CA TYR A 530 -14.16 -20.34 -6.12
C TYR A 530 -15.12 -19.27 -6.61
N ILE A 531 -14.74 -18.51 -7.63
CA ILE A 531 -15.61 -17.52 -8.28
C ILE A 531 -16.78 -18.20 -8.98
N GLU A 532 -16.53 -19.30 -9.68
CA GLU A 532 -17.57 -20.15 -10.28
C GLU A 532 -18.50 -20.75 -9.21
N MET A 533 -17.99 -21.11 -8.02
CA MET A 533 -18.81 -21.52 -6.89
C MET A 533 -19.70 -20.38 -6.41
N MET A 534 -19.11 -19.23 -6.05
CA MET A 534 -19.86 -18.07 -5.56
C MET A 534 -20.94 -17.62 -6.56
N SER A 535 -20.67 -17.72 -7.86
CA SER A 535 -21.63 -17.46 -8.93
C SER A 535 -22.75 -18.51 -8.99
N ALA A 536 -22.42 -19.79 -8.82
CA ALA A 536 -23.39 -20.89 -8.85
C ALA A 536 -24.40 -20.85 -7.71
N TYR A 537 -24.01 -20.32 -6.54
CA TYR A 537 -24.88 -20.06 -5.40
C TYR A 537 -25.56 -18.69 -5.46
N GLY A 538 -25.14 -17.80 -6.37
CA GLY A 538 -25.66 -16.43 -6.48
C GLY A 538 -25.14 -15.48 -5.39
N TYR A 539 -24.07 -15.87 -4.69
CA TYR A 539 -23.50 -15.08 -3.60
C TYR A 539 -22.68 -13.89 -4.09
N MET A 540 -22.03 -14.01 -5.25
CA MET A 540 -21.33 -12.90 -5.90
C MET A 540 -21.73 -12.78 -7.37
N GLN A 541 -21.68 -11.55 -7.86
CA GLN A 541 -21.88 -11.20 -9.26
C GLN A 541 -20.61 -10.52 -9.81
N GLY A 542 -20.46 -10.56 -11.13
CA GLY A 542 -19.41 -9.82 -11.83
C GLY A 542 -19.58 -8.31 -11.68
N MET A 543 -18.50 -7.58 -11.93
CA MET A 543 -18.56 -6.12 -12.07
C MET A 543 -19.19 -5.72 -13.40
N SER A 544 -19.12 -6.62 -14.39
CA SER A 544 -19.85 -6.57 -15.66
C SER A 544 -20.32 -7.97 -16.05
N ASP A 545 -20.97 -8.10 -17.21
CA ASP A 545 -21.39 -9.40 -17.76
C ASP A 545 -20.20 -10.31 -18.09
N THR A 546 -19.00 -9.74 -18.28
CA THR A 546 -17.79 -10.47 -18.74
C THR A 546 -16.59 -10.31 -17.83
N GLU A 547 -16.68 -9.55 -16.74
CA GLU A 547 -15.56 -9.31 -15.83
C GLU A 547 -15.97 -9.46 -14.36
N PHE A 548 -15.12 -10.12 -13.59
CA PHE A 548 -15.30 -10.32 -12.14
C PHE A 548 -14.42 -9.40 -11.28
N ASN A 549 -13.26 -9.01 -11.80
CA ASN A 549 -12.15 -8.30 -11.18
C ASN A 549 -11.61 -9.03 -9.93
N PRO A 550 -11.02 -10.23 -10.09
CA PRO A 550 -10.59 -11.07 -8.96
C PRO A 550 -9.50 -10.42 -8.10
N ASP A 551 -8.64 -9.59 -8.69
CA ASP A 551 -7.50 -8.97 -8.00
C ASP A 551 -7.84 -7.59 -7.40
N LYS A 552 -9.04 -7.07 -7.65
CA LYS A 552 -9.50 -5.83 -7.04
C LYS A 552 -9.72 -6.06 -5.53
N VAL A 553 -9.14 -5.19 -4.70
CA VAL A 553 -9.42 -5.11 -3.26
C VAL A 553 -10.92 -4.92 -3.05
N MET A 554 -11.52 -5.75 -2.20
CA MET A 554 -12.95 -5.71 -1.94
C MET A 554 -13.27 -4.64 -0.90
N THR A 555 -14.20 -3.74 -1.22
CA THR A 555 -14.68 -2.73 -0.28
C THR A 555 -15.66 -3.34 0.73
N ARG A 556 -15.81 -2.71 1.89
CA ARG A 556 -16.81 -3.09 2.89
C ARG A 556 -18.24 -3.03 2.36
N ALA A 557 -18.55 -2.08 1.48
CA ALA A 557 -19.85 -1.99 0.81
C ALA A 557 -20.13 -3.20 -0.10
N GLU A 558 -19.16 -3.60 -0.93
CA GLU A 558 -19.27 -4.80 -1.77
C GLU A 558 -19.41 -6.06 -0.91
N PHE A 559 -18.62 -6.15 0.17
CA PHE A 559 -18.71 -7.27 1.10
C PHE A 559 -20.11 -7.39 1.72
N CYS A 560 -20.71 -6.27 2.16
CA CYS A 560 -22.09 -6.26 2.67
C CYS A 560 -23.11 -6.75 1.63
N SER A 561 -22.90 -6.43 0.36
CA SER A 561 -23.76 -6.90 -0.73
C SER A 561 -23.71 -8.42 -0.86
N MET A 562 -22.50 -8.99 -0.94
CA MET A 562 -22.27 -10.43 -0.97
C MET A 562 -22.82 -11.11 0.29
N PHE A 563 -22.58 -10.52 1.46
CA PHE A 563 -22.98 -11.07 2.75
C PHE A 563 -24.50 -11.20 2.86
N ASN A 564 -25.26 -10.21 2.38
CA ASN A 564 -26.72 -10.29 2.33
C ASN A 564 -27.20 -11.46 1.45
N GLN A 565 -26.50 -11.79 0.35
CA GLN A 565 -26.84 -12.95 -0.48
C GLN A 565 -26.57 -14.26 0.27
N VAL A 566 -25.42 -14.37 0.94
CA VAL A 566 -25.03 -15.57 1.71
C VAL A 566 -26.04 -15.94 2.79
N ILE A 567 -26.64 -14.94 3.43
CA ILE A 567 -27.58 -15.14 4.56
C ILE A 567 -29.06 -15.02 4.16
N GLY A 568 -29.36 -14.87 2.87
CA GLY A 568 -30.74 -14.85 2.34
C GLY A 568 -31.52 -13.58 2.68
N ARG A 569 -30.86 -12.42 2.64
CA ARG A 569 -31.44 -11.12 2.97
C ARG A 569 -31.68 -10.23 1.77
N GLU A 570 -31.51 -10.68 0.55
CA GLU A 570 -31.72 -9.86 -0.65
C GLU A 570 -33.11 -9.20 -0.71
N ASN A 571 -34.12 -9.82 -0.08
CA ASN A 571 -35.50 -9.32 -0.01
C ASN A 571 -35.92 -8.80 1.38
N ALA A 572 -35.00 -8.72 2.35
CA ALA A 572 -35.34 -8.30 3.71
C ALA A 572 -35.66 -6.80 3.76
N LYS A 573 -36.72 -6.45 4.52
CA LYS A 573 -37.24 -5.08 4.57
C LYS A 573 -36.37 -4.18 5.42
N LEU A 574 -36.37 -2.87 5.16
CA LEU A 574 -35.74 -1.87 6.05
C LEU A 574 -36.80 -1.16 6.90
N GLU A 575 -37.71 -1.95 7.47
CA GLU A 575 -38.75 -1.45 8.37
C GLU A 575 -39.02 -2.46 9.48
N SER A 576 -39.42 -1.97 10.65
CA SER A 576 -39.93 -2.80 11.73
C SER A 576 -41.40 -3.18 11.49
N ALA A 577 -41.90 -4.17 12.25
CA ALA A 577 -43.28 -4.66 12.11
C ALA A 577 -44.34 -3.58 12.46
N ASP A 578 -43.99 -2.60 13.29
CA ASP A 578 -44.80 -1.43 13.64
C ASP A 578 -44.60 -0.22 12.71
N GLY A 579 -43.81 -0.37 11.64
CA GLY A 579 -43.69 0.60 10.55
C GLY A 579 -42.58 1.64 10.73
N VAL A 580 -41.68 1.47 11.70
CA VAL A 580 -40.49 2.34 11.85
C VAL A 580 -39.54 2.05 10.70
N GLN A 581 -39.23 3.08 9.91
CA GLN A 581 -38.26 2.97 8.82
C GLN A 581 -36.83 2.96 9.39
N VAL A 582 -36.01 2.08 8.86
CA VAL A 582 -34.60 1.99 9.23
C VAL A 582 -33.80 3.00 8.43
N THR A 583 -33.13 3.91 9.13
CA THR A 583 -32.28 4.95 8.53
C THR A 583 -30.89 4.94 9.18
N PRO A 584 -29.88 5.56 8.55
CA PRO A 584 -28.57 5.73 9.18
C PRO A 584 -28.65 6.43 10.53
N GLU A 585 -29.50 7.46 10.66
CA GLU A 585 -29.67 8.24 11.87
C GLU A 585 -30.21 7.38 13.03
N LEU A 586 -31.14 6.45 12.74
CA LEU A 586 -31.65 5.49 13.73
C LEU A 586 -30.53 4.64 14.35
N TYR A 587 -29.47 4.36 13.58
CA TYR A 587 -28.30 3.60 14.01
C TYR A 587 -27.10 4.48 14.34
N SER A 588 -27.28 5.80 14.33
CA SER A 588 -26.22 6.80 14.52
C SER A 588 -25.05 6.64 13.53
N ILE A 589 -25.33 6.15 12.32
CA ILE A 589 -24.37 6.00 11.24
C ILE A 589 -24.22 7.33 10.50
N VAL A 590 -22.99 7.80 10.33
CA VAL A 590 -22.71 9.16 9.84
C VAL A 590 -22.11 9.22 8.43
N ASP A 591 -21.81 8.08 7.80
CA ASP A 591 -21.01 8.01 6.56
C ASP A 591 -21.67 7.19 5.44
N LEU A 592 -23.01 7.09 5.46
CA LEU A 592 -23.80 6.41 4.42
C LEU A 592 -24.68 7.36 3.59
N ASP A 593 -24.70 8.65 3.88
CA ASP A 593 -25.56 9.57 3.14
C ASP A 593 -25.11 9.69 1.68
N GLY A 594 -26.07 9.64 0.75
CA GLY A 594 -25.82 9.63 -0.70
C GLY A 594 -25.08 8.40 -1.26
N HIS A 595 -24.66 7.44 -0.42
CA HIS A 595 -23.88 6.29 -0.87
C HIS A 595 -24.76 5.19 -1.48
N TRP A 596 -24.33 4.59 -2.60
CA TRP A 596 -25.09 3.53 -3.31
C TRP A 596 -25.41 2.33 -2.40
N ALA A 597 -24.49 2.01 -1.48
CA ALA A 597 -24.61 0.88 -0.57
C ALA A 597 -25.41 1.19 0.70
N LYS A 598 -26.03 2.37 0.84
CA LYS A 598 -26.76 2.76 2.05
C LYS A 598 -27.73 1.69 2.52
N GLU A 599 -28.66 1.27 1.65
CA GLU A 599 -29.64 0.23 2.00
C GLU A 599 -28.98 -1.14 2.20
N VAL A 600 -27.97 -1.47 1.40
CA VAL A 600 -27.22 -2.73 1.49
C VAL A 600 -26.58 -2.89 2.86
N MET A 601 -25.91 -1.84 3.36
CA MET A 601 -25.23 -1.84 4.64
C MET A 601 -26.21 -1.75 5.82
N LEU A 602 -27.30 -0.99 5.69
CA LEU A 602 -28.38 -1.00 6.68
C LEU A 602 -29.00 -2.40 6.82
N ARG A 603 -29.19 -3.11 5.71
CA ARG A 603 -29.72 -4.47 5.71
C ARG A 603 -28.75 -5.47 6.31
N ALA A 604 -27.46 -5.34 5.96
CA ALA A 604 -26.42 -6.22 6.47
C ALA A 604 -26.11 -5.99 7.94
N THR A 605 -26.38 -4.80 8.51
CA THR A 605 -26.15 -4.51 9.93
C THR A 605 -27.41 -4.73 10.79
N SER A 606 -28.60 -4.88 10.21
CA SER A 606 -29.85 -4.97 10.97
C SER A 606 -30.09 -6.35 11.60
N ALA A 607 -30.89 -6.37 12.66
CA ALA A 607 -31.46 -7.58 13.26
C ALA A 607 -32.84 -7.84 12.66
N TYR A 608 -33.13 -9.08 12.27
CA TYR A 608 -34.37 -9.47 11.62
C TYR A 608 -35.13 -10.53 12.41
N ASN A 609 -36.45 -10.37 12.47
CA ASN A 609 -37.33 -11.44 12.94
C ASN A 609 -37.65 -12.43 11.80
N SER A 610 -38.37 -13.51 12.14
CA SER A 610 -38.73 -14.57 11.19
C SER A 610 -39.59 -14.11 10.02
N ASP A 611 -40.25 -12.95 10.15
CA ASP A 611 -41.15 -12.39 9.13
C ASP A 611 -40.42 -11.39 8.21
N GLY A 612 -39.10 -11.22 8.37
CA GLY A 612 -38.28 -10.34 7.53
C GLY A 612 -38.38 -8.85 7.87
N TYR A 613 -38.93 -8.51 9.04
CA TYR A 613 -38.94 -7.15 9.59
C TYR A 613 -37.76 -6.93 10.54
N VAL A 614 -37.34 -5.67 10.64
CA VAL A 614 -36.26 -5.29 11.55
C VAL A 614 -36.74 -5.26 12.99
N ASP A 615 -35.99 -5.92 13.87
CA ASP A 615 -36.11 -5.80 15.31
C ASP A 615 -35.16 -4.69 15.79
N VAL A 616 -35.70 -3.48 15.90
CA VAL A 616 -34.93 -2.26 16.26
C VAL A 616 -34.38 -2.36 17.67
N GLU A 617 -35.15 -2.87 18.63
CA GLU A 617 -34.71 -3.02 20.02
C GLU A 617 -33.53 -4.00 20.10
N THR A 618 -33.65 -5.16 19.46
CA THR A 618 -32.57 -6.14 19.40
C THR A 618 -31.34 -5.57 18.67
N ARG A 619 -31.52 -4.77 17.61
CA ARG A 619 -30.40 -4.12 16.93
C ARG A 619 -29.71 -3.06 17.78
N LEU A 620 -30.44 -2.28 18.58
CA LEU A 620 -29.86 -1.23 19.42
C LEU A 620 -29.23 -1.79 20.70
N ASN A 621 -29.75 -2.90 21.23
CA ASN A 621 -29.21 -3.52 22.45
C ASN A 621 -27.91 -4.31 22.21
N ASN A 622 -27.64 -4.76 20.98
CA ASN A 622 -26.46 -5.57 20.66
C ASN A 622 -25.28 -4.73 20.14
N ILE A 623 -24.88 -3.70 20.88
CA ILE A 623 -23.67 -2.91 20.57
C ILE A 623 -22.42 -3.69 21.01
N ARG A 624 -21.79 -4.35 20.03
CA ARG A 624 -20.41 -4.89 19.97
C ARG A 624 -19.87 -5.87 21.03
N ASN A 625 -20.44 -6.07 22.22
CA ASN A 625 -19.68 -6.74 23.31
C ASN A 625 -20.24 -8.03 23.95
N ASP A 626 -21.53 -8.39 23.84
CA ASP A 626 -22.05 -9.54 24.60
C ASP A 626 -21.89 -10.91 23.91
N LEU A 627 -21.64 -10.93 22.59
CA LEU A 627 -21.54 -12.17 21.80
C LEU A 627 -20.11 -12.64 21.54
N ASP A 628 -19.11 -11.76 21.64
CA ASP A 628 -17.75 -12.12 21.25
C ASP A 628 -17.12 -13.16 22.18
N LYS A 629 -17.65 -13.40 23.40
CA LYS A 629 -17.22 -14.41 24.40
C LYS A 629 -15.82 -14.98 24.14
N TYR A 630 -14.85 -14.09 23.98
CA TYR A 630 -13.50 -14.41 23.51
C TYR A 630 -12.79 -15.32 24.53
N ASP A 631 -13.28 -15.32 25.77
CA ASP A 631 -12.84 -16.22 26.82
C ASP A 631 -13.14 -17.72 26.60
N SER A 632 -13.89 -18.13 25.57
CA SER A 632 -14.15 -19.55 25.31
C SER A 632 -12.95 -20.34 24.75
N GLN A 633 -11.93 -19.67 24.19
CA GLN A 633 -10.65 -20.31 23.81
C GLN A 633 -9.62 -20.35 24.96
N LYS A 634 -9.87 -19.70 26.10
CA LYS A 634 -8.91 -19.58 27.22
C LYS A 634 -8.98 -20.69 28.27
N TRP A 635 -9.69 -21.79 27.98
CA TRP A 635 -9.74 -22.96 28.87
C TRP A 635 -9.27 -24.22 28.14
N PHE A 636 -7.96 -24.47 28.12
CA PHE A 636 -7.27 -25.48 28.94
C PHE A 636 -5.76 -25.44 28.71
#